data_AF-A0A963H7A2-F1
#
_entry.id   AF-A0A963H7A2-F1
#
_cell.length_a   1.000
_cell.length_b   1.000
_cell.length_c   1.000
_cell.angle_alpha   90.00
_cell.angle_beta   90.00
_cell.angle_gamma   90.00
#
_symmetry.space_group_name_H-M   'P 1'
#
loop_
_entity.id
_entity.type
_entity.pdbx_description
1 polymer ?
#
loop_
_entity_poly.entity_id
_entity_poly.type
_entity_poly.pdbx_seq_one_letter_code
_entity_poly.pdbx_strand_id
1 'polypeptide(L)'
;MTRTALILFAHGARDPDWAEPMRRVRAGVLAQMPGTRVELAFLEFLQPTLRDCVEALVAEDFEQITVLPMFIARGGHLQRDLPLLLDELRQRHPRTRFELAATIGEVESIVQAMARHALTLLGAA
;
A
#
# COMPACT_ATOMS: atom_id res chain seq x y z
N MET A 1 21.31 -11.02 -0.30
CA MET A 1 20.58 -9.84 0.19
C MET A 1 19.12 -10.20 0.21
N THR A 2 18.41 -9.92 1.30
CA THR A 2 16.97 -10.20 1.43
C THR A 2 16.20 -9.41 0.39
N ARG A 3 15.38 -10.08 -0.43
CA ARG A 3 14.54 -9.43 -1.44
C ARG A 3 13.29 -8.85 -0.80
N THR A 4 13.13 -7.53 -0.89
CA THR A 4 12.05 -6.77 -0.26
C THR A 4 11.07 -6.21 -1.30
N ALA A 5 9.78 -6.29 -1.04
CA ALA A 5 8.73 -5.68 -1.85
C ALA A 5 7.81 -4.79 -1.01
N LEU A 6 7.24 -3.77 -1.65
CA LEU A 6 6.21 -2.90 -1.10
C LEU A 6 4.88 -3.15 -1.80
N ILE A 7 3.80 -3.32 -1.04
CA ILE A 7 2.43 -3.35 -1.56
C ILE A 7 1.70 -2.09 -1.09
N LEU A 8 1.25 -1.27 -2.04
CA LEU A 8 0.33 -0.17 -1.80
C LEU A 8 -1.09 -0.76 -1.78
N PHE A 9 -1.64 -0.92 -0.58
CA PHE A 9 -2.94 -1.57 -0.39
C PHE A 9 -4.05 -0.52 -0.28
N ALA A 10 -4.95 -0.49 -1.25
CA ALA A 10 -6.01 0.51 -1.36
C ALA A 10 -7.39 -0.17 -1.35
N HIS A 11 -8.46 0.59 -1.15
CA HIS A 11 -9.81 0.01 -1.18
C HIS A 11 -10.18 -0.55 -2.55
N GLY A 12 -9.87 0.19 -3.62
CA GLY A 12 -10.38 -0.07 -4.97
C GLY A 12 -11.78 0.52 -5.17
N ALA A 13 -12.16 0.69 -6.43
CA ALA A 13 -13.45 1.24 -6.84
C ALA A 13 -13.89 0.63 -8.16
N ARG A 14 -15.17 0.78 -8.52
CA ARG A 14 -15.68 0.28 -9.81
C ARG A 14 -15.09 1.02 -11.01
N ASP A 15 -14.74 2.29 -10.80
CA ASP A 15 -14.04 3.10 -11.79
C ASP A 15 -12.54 2.75 -11.79
N PRO A 16 -11.97 2.25 -12.90
CA PRO A 16 -10.55 1.91 -12.97
C PRO A 16 -9.62 3.14 -12.82
N ASP A 17 -10.10 4.35 -13.12
CA ASP A 17 -9.29 5.56 -13.01
C ASP A 17 -9.10 6.00 -11.56
N TRP A 18 -9.90 5.47 -10.63
CA TRP A 18 -9.73 5.67 -9.20
C TRP A 18 -8.34 5.28 -8.70
N ALA A 19 -7.70 4.29 -9.34
CA ALA A 19 -6.36 3.83 -8.95
C ALA A 19 -5.23 4.79 -9.36
N GLU A 20 -5.53 5.86 -10.11
CA GLU A 20 -4.51 6.74 -10.68
C GLU A 20 -3.59 7.41 -9.64
N PRO A 21 -4.08 7.96 -8.51
CA PRO A 21 -3.21 8.50 -7.48
C PRO A 21 -2.21 7.45 -6.95
N MET A 22 -2.64 6.20 -6.80
CA MET A 22 -1.78 5.10 -6.35
C MET A 22 -0.74 4.71 -7.42
N ARG A 23 -1.10 4.74 -8.70
CA ARG A 23 -0.14 4.57 -9.80
C ARG A 23 0.93 5.66 -9.78
N ARG A 24 0.54 6.91 -9.51
CA ARG A 24 1.48 8.04 -9.37
C ARG A 24 2.42 7.88 -8.18
N VAL A 25 1.93 7.39 -7.04
CA VAL A 25 2.79 7.07 -5.88
C VAL A 25 3.81 5.99 -6.26
N ARG A 26 3.36 4.88 -6.87
CA ARG A 26 4.24 3.83 -7.36
C ARG A 26 5.31 4.37 -8.33
N ALA A 27 4.90 5.18 -9.31
CA ALA A 27 5.83 5.80 -10.25
C ALA A 27 6.86 6.69 -9.55
N GLY A 28 6.44 7.48 -8.55
CA GLY A 28 7.34 8.32 -7.77
C GLY A 28 8.37 7.55 -6.93
N VAL A 29 7.99 6.36 -6.42
CA VAL A 29 8.93 5.45 -5.73
C VAL A 29 9.94 4.90 -6.73
N LEU A 30 9.47 4.37 -7.87
CA LEU A 30 10.32 3.76 -8.90
C LEU A 30 11.27 4.76 -9.55
N ALA A 31 10.88 6.04 -9.64
CA ALA A 31 11.75 7.10 -10.15
C ALA A 31 12.93 7.39 -9.21
N GLN A 32 12.74 7.27 -7.89
CA GLN A 32 13.79 7.53 -6.89
C GLN A 32 14.63 6.30 -6.58
N MET A 33 14.02 5.11 -6.63
CA MET A 33 14.69 3.83 -6.39
C MET A 33 14.37 2.82 -7.51
N PRO A 34 14.98 2.99 -8.70
CA PRO A 34 14.81 2.06 -9.80
C PRO A 34 15.18 0.63 -9.39
N GLY A 35 14.37 -0.34 -9.79
CA GLY A 35 14.58 -1.77 -9.46
C GLY A 35 13.92 -2.25 -8.17
N THR A 36 13.30 -1.37 -7.39
CA THR A 36 12.44 -1.78 -6.26
C THR A 36 11.16 -2.44 -6.77
N ARG A 37 10.67 -3.49 -6.11
CA ARG A 37 9.37 -4.12 -6.42
C ARG A 37 8.26 -3.41 -5.65
N VAL A 38 7.35 -2.77 -6.38
CA VAL A 38 6.20 -2.05 -5.81
C VAL A 38 4.93 -2.47 -6.54
N GLU A 39 4.00 -3.09 -5.80
CA GLU A 39 2.71 -3.55 -6.31
C GLU A 39 1.55 -2.69 -5.82
N LEU A 40 0.49 -2.63 -6.62
CA LEU A 40 -0.81 -2.13 -6.18
C LEU A 40 -1.70 -3.31 -5.86
N ALA A 41 -2.36 -3.30 -4.71
CA ALA A 41 -3.35 -4.30 -4.35
C ALA A 41 -4.63 -3.62 -3.88
N PHE A 42 -5.77 -4.26 -4.14
CA PHE A 42 -7.08 -3.71 -3.85
C PHE A 42 -7.90 -4.63 -2.94
N LEU A 43 -8.68 -4.03 -2.05
CA LEU A 43 -9.62 -4.75 -1.17
C LEU A 43 -10.84 -5.23 -1.94
N GLU A 44 -11.42 -4.37 -2.78
CA GLU A 44 -12.63 -4.63 -3.56
C GLU A 44 -12.58 -3.97 -4.94
N PHE A 45 -13.44 -4.45 -5.85
CA PHE A 45 -13.72 -3.91 -7.19
C PHE A 45 -12.60 -3.96 -8.22
N LEU A 46 -11.35 -3.73 -7.81
CA LEU A 46 -10.18 -3.75 -8.68
C LEU A 46 -9.31 -4.96 -8.40
N GLN A 47 -8.47 -5.27 -9.37
CA GLN A 47 -7.48 -6.33 -9.31
C GLN A 47 -6.09 -5.73 -9.54
N PRO A 48 -5.01 -6.35 -9.02
CA PRO A 48 -5.00 -7.60 -8.24
C PRO A 48 -5.43 -7.42 -6.76
N THR A 49 -5.84 -8.51 -6.11
CA THR A 49 -6.06 -8.52 -4.65
C THR A 49 -4.72 -8.57 -3.88
N LEU A 50 -4.75 -8.31 -2.57
CA LEU A 50 -3.55 -8.47 -1.72
C LEU A 50 -3.00 -9.90 -1.80
N ARG A 51 -3.87 -10.90 -1.86
CA ARG A 51 -3.47 -12.31 -1.97
C ARG A 51 -2.74 -12.56 -3.29
N ASP A 52 -3.29 -12.09 -4.41
CA ASP A 52 -2.68 -12.30 -5.73
C ASP A 52 -1.27 -11.68 -5.80
N CYS A 53 -1.10 -10.46 -5.28
CA CYS A 53 0.21 -9.83 -5.19
C CYS A 53 1.18 -10.64 -4.33
N VAL A 54 0.75 -11.12 -3.16
CA VAL A 54 1.63 -11.90 -2.28
C VAL A 54 2.02 -13.23 -2.92
N GLU A 55 1.09 -13.95 -3.52
CA GLU A 55 1.39 -15.22 -4.21
C GLU A 55 2.40 -15.00 -5.36
N ALA A 56 2.24 -13.94 -6.16
CA ALA A 56 3.20 -13.59 -7.20
C ALA A 56 4.59 -13.26 -6.63
N LEU A 57 4.66 -12.46 -5.57
CA LEU A 57 5.92 -12.08 -4.93
C LEU A 57 6.62 -13.28 -4.29
N VAL A 58 5.88 -14.19 -3.65
CA VAL A 58 6.44 -15.41 -3.08
C VAL A 58 6.96 -16.34 -4.17
N ALA A 59 6.26 -16.47 -5.30
CA ALA A 59 6.73 -17.24 -6.45
C ALA A 59 8.01 -16.67 -7.09
N GLU A 60 8.28 -15.39 -6.87
CA GLU A 60 9.50 -14.69 -7.28
C GLU A 60 10.59 -14.67 -6.18
N ASP A 61 10.44 -15.44 -5.10
CA ASP A 61 11.38 -15.54 -3.96
C ASP A 61 11.58 -14.21 -3.19
N PHE A 62 10.53 -13.38 -3.06
CA PHE A 62 10.57 -12.26 -2.12
C PHE A 62 10.40 -12.75 -0.68
N GLU A 63 11.33 -12.34 0.18
CA GLU A 63 11.44 -12.80 1.56
C GLU A 63 10.82 -11.81 2.56
N GLN A 64 10.68 -10.54 2.16
CA GLN A 64 10.07 -9.51 3.00
C GLN A 64 9.08 -8.67 2.19
N ILE A 65 7.84 -8.59 2.67
CA ILE A 65 6.76 -7.85 2.03
C ILE A 65 6.21 -6.85 3.06
N THR A 66 6.34 -5.57 2.76
CA THR A 66 5.72 -4.49 3.54
C THR A 66 4.42 -4.09 2.88
N VAL A 67 3.33 -4.09 3.63
CA VAL A 67 2.00 -3.62 3.20
C VAL A 67 1.77 -2.24 3.77
N LEU A 68 1.56 -1.26 2.89
CA LEU A 68 1.23 0.12 3.23
C LEU A 68 -0.25 0.41 2.91
N PRO A 69 -1.10 0.59 3.93
CA PRO A 69 -2.50 0.95 3.71
C PRO A 69 -2.63 2.38 3.18
N MET A 70 -3.17 2.53 1.97
CA MET A 70 -3.37 3.79 1.25
C MET A 70 -4.73 4.42 1.58
N PHE A 71 -5.00 4.62 2.87
CA PHE A 71 -6.25 5.22 3.37
C PHE A 71 -5.96 6.52 4.11
N ILE A 72 -6.84 7.52 4.01
CA ILE A 72 -6.66 8.80 4.73
C ILE A 72 -7.15 8.70 6.18
N ALA A 73 -8.29 8.04 6.39
CA ALA A 73 -8.83 7.78 7.72
C ALA A 73 -8.96 6.29 7.93
N ARG A 74 -8.88 5.86 9.19
CA ARG A 74 -9.09 4.46 9.57
C ARG A 74 -10.58 4.13 9.47
N GLY A 75 -10.99 3.44 8.41
CA GLY A 75 -12.31 2.82 8.33
C GLY A 75 -12.40 1.59 9.25
N GLY A 76 -13.52 1.39 9.94
CA GLY A 76 -13.69 0.29 10.91
C GLY A 76 -13.57 -1.12 10.31
N HIS A 77 -13.91 -1.30 9.03
CA HIS A 77 -13.75 -2.58 8.33
C HIS A 77 -12.28 -2.93 8.08
N LEU A 78 -11.50 -2.00 7.51
CA LEU A 78 -10.07 -2.20 7.25
C LEU A 78 -9.27 -2.56 8.51
N GLN A 79 -9.57 -1.92 9.65
CA GLN A 79 -8.90 -2.21 10.92
C GLN A 79 -9.09 -3.64 11.39
N ARG A 80 -10.21 -4.28 11.04
CA ARG A 80 -10.52 -5.66 11.44
C ARG A 80 -10.04 -6.65 10.39
N ASP A 81 -10.25 -6.34 9.12
CA ASP A 81 -10.11 -7.31 8.04
C ASP A 81 -8.65 -7.46 7.59
N LEU A 82 -7.87 -6.38 7.56
CA LEU A 82 -6.48 -6.44 7.10
C LEU A 82 -5.55 -7.24 8.03
N PRO A 83 -5.63 -7.11 9.37
CA PRO A 83 -4.85 -7.97 10.27
C PRO A 83 -5.17 -9.46 10.08
N LEU A 84 -6.45 -9.82 9.95
CA LEU A 84 -6.87 -11.20 9.72
C LEU A 84 -6.33 -11.75 8.40
N LEU A 85 -6.42 -10.97 7.32
CA LEU A 85 -5.87 -11.33 6.03
C LEU A 85 -4.35 -11.52 6.07
N LEU A 86 -3.62 -10.65 6.79
CA LEU A 86 -2.18 -10.79 6.98
C LEU A 86 -1.81 -12.02 7.81
N ASP A 87 -2.59 -12.36 8.83
CA ASP A 87 -2.36 -13.55 9.64
C ASP A 87 -2.58 -14.83 8.82
N GLU A 88 -3.59 -14.88 7.95
CA GLU A 88 -3.74 -15.96 6.98
C GLU A 88 -2.53 -16.08 6.05
N LEU A 89 -2.04 -14.96 5.52
CA LEU A 89 -0.88 -14.93 4.62
C LEU A 89 0.40 -15.39 5.34
N ARG A 90 0.61 -14.99 6.59
CA ARG A 90 1.74 -15.46 7.43
C ARG A 90 1.70 -16.97 7.66
N GLN A 91 0.51 -17.54 7.89
CA GLN A 91 0.35 -18.98 8.06
C GLN A 91 0.64 -19.76 6.77
N ARG A 92 0.20 -19.23 5.62
CA ARG A 92 0.43 -19.84 4.30
C ARG A 92 1.89 -19.76 3.85
N HIS A 93 2.56 -18.65 4.19
CA HIS A 93 3.91 -18.33 3.71
C HIS A 93 4.88 -18.11 4.88
N PRO A 94 5.20 -19.14 5.69
CA PRO A 94 5.97 -18.99 6.93
C PRO A 94 7.44 -18.57 6.71
N ARG A 95 7.94 -18.66 5.47
CA ARG A 95 9.29 -18.21 5.09
C ARG A 95 9.35 -16.74 4.67
N THR A 96 8.20 -16.09 4.51
CA THR A 96 8.09 -14.69 4.10
C THR A 96 7.73 -13.83 5.30
N ARG A 97 8.51 -12.77 5.53
CA ARG A 97 8.25 -11.78 6.58
C ARG A 97 7.23 -10.76 6.07
N PHE A 98 6.13 -10.61 6.80
CA PHE A 98 5.10 -9.61 6.49
C PHE A 98 5.09 -8.48 7.51
N GLU A 99 5.27 -7.26 7.03
CA GLU A 99 5.20 -6.03 7.83
C GLU A 99 3.99 -5.21 7.44
N LEU A 100 3.20 -4.79 8.43
CA LEU A 100 2.12 -3.84 8.22
C LEU A 100 2.61 -2.45 8.65
N ALA A 101 2.70 -1.52 7.71
CA ALA A 101 3.01 -0.14 8.01
C ALA A 101 1.81 0.59 8.62
N ALA A 102 2.05 1.74 9.25
CA ALA A 102 0.98 2.65 9.62
C ALA A 102 0.21 3.11 8.36
N THR A 103 -1.09 3.30 8.50
CA THR A 103 -1.94 3.84 7.45
C THR A 103 -1.39 5.18 6.97
N ILE A 104 -1.35 5.43 5.66
CA ILE A 104 -0.68 6.62 5.10
C ILE A 104 -1.24 7.95 5.66
N GLY A 105 -2.54 8.03 5.94
CA GLY A 105 -3.17 9.22 6.51
C GLY A 105 -2.87 9.47 7.99
N GLU A 106 -2.27 8.50 8.70
CA GLU A 106 -1.80 8.67 10.08
C GLU A 106 -0.35 9.16 10.15
N VAL A 107 0.35 9.20 9.01
CA VAL A 107 1.75 9.59 8.95
C VAL A 107 1.86 11.12 9.00
N GLU A 108 2.54 11.64 10.02
CA GLU A 108 2.64 13.09 10.26
C GLU A 108 3.16 13.87 9.04
N SER A 109 4.15 13.35 8.32
CA SER A 109 4.67 14.01 7.12
C SER A 109 3.62 14.14 6.01
N ILE A 110 2.67 13.20 5.93
CA ILE A 110 1.56 13.23 4.97
C ILE A 110 0.49 14.21 5.46
N VAL A 111 0.15 14.21 6.75
CA VAL A 111 -0.76 15.20 7.35
C VAL A 111 -0.24 16.62 7.09
N GLN A 112 1.05 16.86 7.32
CA GLN A 112 1.69 18.15 7.04
C GLN A 112 1.74 18.49 5.55
N ALA A 113 1.90 17.51 4.65
CA ALA A 113 1.83 17.75 3.22
C ALA A 113 0.41 18.17 2.77
N MET A 114 -0.63 17.53 3.31
CA MET A 114 -2.02 17.91 3.06
C MET A 114 -2.32 19.30 3.60
N ALA A 115 -1.89 19.61 4.84
CA ALA A 115 -2.04 20.93 5.43
C ALA A 115 -1.33 22.01 4.61
N ARG A 116 -0.10 21.76 4.16
CA ARG A 116 0.65 22.67 3.30
C ARG A 116 -0.09 22.96 2.00
N HIS A 117 -0.62 21.93 1.34
CA HIS A 117 -1.43 22.13 0.14
C HIS A 117 -2.68 23.00 0.43
N ALA A 118 -3.40 22.71 1.52
CA ALA A 118 -4.57 23.49 1.90
C ALA A 118 -4.24 24.97 2.16
N LEU A 119 -3.10 25.26 2.79
CA LEU A 119 -2.63 26.63 3.04
C LEU A 119 -2.37 27.41 1.73
N THR A 120 -1.89 26.74 0.68
CA THR A 120 -1.70 27.40 -0.63
C THR A 120 -3.00 27.96 -1.21
N LEU A 121 -4.15 27.35 -0.89
CA LEU A 121 -5.47 27.83 -1.32
C LEU A 121 -5.91 29.10 -0.58
N LEU A 122 -5.31 29.38 0.57
CA LEU A 122 -5.55 30.57 1.38
C LEU A 122 -4.56 31.70 1.07
N GLY A 123 -3.68 31.52 0.08
CA GLY A 123 -2.64 32.49 -0.27
C GLY A 123 -1.49 32.56 0.74
N ALA A 124 -1.44 31.64 1.69
CA ALA A 124 -0.30 31.46 2.58
C ALA A 124 0.71 30.54 1.88
N ALA A 125 1.78 31.14 1.32
CA ALA A 125 2.94 30.42 0.79
C ALA A 125 3.97 30.16 1.89
#